data_AF-A0A7S2HPQ2-F1
#
_entry.id   AF-A0A7S2HPQ2-F1
#
_cell.length_a   1.000
_cell.length_b   1.000
_cell.length_c   1.000
_cell.angle_alpha   90.00
_cell.angle_beta   90.00
_cell.angle_gamma   90.00
#
_symmetry.space_group_name_H-M   'P 1'
#
loop_
_entity.id
_entity.type
_entity.pdbx_description
1 polymer ?
#
loop_
_entity_poly.entity_id
_entity_poly.type
_entity_poly.pdbx_seq_one_letter_code
_entity_poly.pdbx_strand_id
1 'polypeptide(L)'
;KCLAGRYSRHLDREIEPMKEVAVTVGASQALYLSLQTLIRPGDEVILFEPFFDLYVNQVKLAGGTPVFVPLTYVQDENENGDVLSGGEWILEEEKIQSAVSSKTRAIILNSPHNPTGK
;
A
#
# COMPACT_ATOMS: atom_id res chain seq x y z
N LYS A 1 0.09 11.79 22.57
CA LYS A 1 -1.13 12.62 22.78
C LYS A 1 -1.50 13.46 21.56
N CYS A 2 -0.62 14.34 21.03
CA CYS A 2 -0.95 15.19 19.87
C CYS A 2 -1.35 14.40 18.61
N LEU A 3 -0.60 13.36 18.24
CA LEU A 3 -0.92 12.49 17.10
C LEU A 3 -2.29 11.83 17.28
N ALA A 4 -2.51 11.17 18.43
CA ALA A 4 -3.79 10.54 18.75
C ALA A 4 -4.97 11.53 18.64
N GLY A 5 -4.86 12.74 19.19
CA GLY A 5 -5.92 13.76 19.08
C GLY A 5 -6.17 14.24 17.65
N ARG A 6 -5.13 14.35 16.81
CA ARG A 6 -5.29 14.69 15.39
C ARG A 6 -5.99 13.57 14.62
N TYR A 7 -5.51 12.34 14.77
CA TYR A 7 -6.06 11.19 14.03
C TYR A 7 -7.43 10.76 14.54
N SER A 8 -7.75 11.01 15.82
CA SER A 8 -9.09 10.73 16.34
C SER A 8 -10.17 11.54 15.61
N ARG A 9 -9.91 12.81 15.33
CA ARG A 9 -10.82 13.66 14.53
C ARG A 9 -10.88 13.24 13.06
N HIS A 10 -9.76 12.77 12.51
CA HIS A 10 -9.70 12.36 11.11
C HIS A 10 -10.42 11.03 10.86
N LEU A 11 -10.35 10.10 11.80
CA LEU A 11 -10.95 8.76 11.70
C LEU A 11 -12.32 8.65 12.40
N ASP A 12 -12.84 9.75 12.93
CA ASP A 12 -14.09 9.82 13.70
C ASP A 12 -14.20 8.74 14.81
N ARG A 13 -13.08 8.50 15.51
CA ARG A 13 -13.00 7.55 16.64
C ARG A 13 -11.96 8.00 17.65
N GLU A 14 -12.12 7.64 18.92
CA GLU A 14 -11.06 7.87 19.91
C GLU A 14 -9.87 6.93 19.65
N ILE A 15 -8.65 7.48 19.68
CA ILE A 15 -7.39 6.73 19.60
C ILE A 15 -6.66 6.84 20.93
N GLU A 16 -6.37 5.70 21.55
CA GLU A 16 -5.65 5.61 22.81
C GLU A 16 -4.13 5.77 22.58
N PRO A 17 -3.52 6.91 23.01
CA PRO A 17 -2.16 7.26 22.60
C PRO A 17 -1.07 6.31 23.10
N MET A 18 -1.33 5.53 24.15
CA MET A 18 -0.35 4.60 24.73
C MET A 18 -0.47 3.18 24.17
N LYS A 19 -1.55 2.87 23.45
CA LYS A 19 -1.83 1.52 22.94
C LYS A 19 -1.89 1.46 21.41
N GLU A 20 -2.33 2.54 20.77
CA GLU A 20 -2.63 2.58 19.34
C GLU A 20 -1.70 3.51 18.55
N VAL A 21 -0.70 4.13 19.21
CA VAL A 21 0.26 5.02 18.56
C VAL A 21 1.68 4.62 18.94
N ALA A 22 2.51 4.35 17.93
CA ALA A 22 3.95 4.19 18.06
C ALA A 22 4.67 5.27 17.27
N VAL A 23 5.66 5.91 17.87
CA VAL A 23 6.56 6.86 17.19
C VAL A 23 7.81 6.10 16.74
N THR A 24 8.21 6.31 15.49
CA THR A 24 9.32 5.62 14.83
C THR A 24 10.24 6.62 14.13
N VAL A 25 11.41 6.13 13.70
CA VAL A 25 12.37 6.86 12.85
C VAL A 25 11.82 6.91 11.42
N GLY A 26 10.83 7.78 11.22
CA GLY A 26 10.15 7.98 9.94
C GLY A 26 9.28 6.81 9.48
N ALA A 27 8.60 7.01 8.35
CA ALA A 27 7.69 6.02 7.77
C ALA A 27 8.39 4.73 7.37
N SER A 28 9.66 4.81 6.92
CA SER A 28 10.46 3.64 6.54
C SER A 28 10.63 2.64 7.70
N GLN A 29 10.87 3.13 8.93
CA GLN A 29 10.94 2.27 10.10
C GLN A 29 9.56 1.80 10.56
N ALA A 30 8.52 2.65 10.42
CA ALA A 30 7.15 2.22 10.71
C ALA A 30 6.73 1.00 9.86
N LEU A 31 6.99 1.07 8.55
CA LEU A 31 6.75 -0.04 7.61
C LEU A 31 7.57 -1.28 7.98
N TYR A 32 8.86 -1.09 8.26
CA TYR A 32 9.74 -2.18 8.68
C TYR A 32 9.18 -2.92 9.90
N LEU A 33 8.89 -2.19 10.98
CA LEU A 33 8.38 -2.78 12.21
C LEU A 33 7.02 -3.46 12.01
N SER A 34 6.14 -2.88 11.18
CA SER A 34 4.85 -3.46 10.85
C SER A 34 5.02 -4.81 10.15
N LEU A 35 5.87 -4.88 9.12
CA LEU A 35 6.12 -6.11 8.37
C LEU A 35 6.82 -7.16 9.21
N GLN A 36 7.85 -6.80 9.98
CA GLN A 36 8.54 -7.75 10.88
C GLN A 36 7.60 -8.31 11.96
N THR A 37 6.62 -7.53 12.41
CA THR A 37 5.65 -7.97 13.42
C THR A 37 4.61 -8.91 12.83
N LEU A 38 4.07 -8.58 11.66
CA LEU A 38 2.88 -9.22 11.08
C LEU A 38 3.18 -10.40 10.16
N ILE A 39 4.32 -10.40 9.46
CA ILE A 39 4.64 -11.37 8.42
C ILE A 39 5.42 -12.55 9.00
N ARG A 40 5.12 -13.76 8.51
CA ARG A 40 5.84 -15.00 8.83
C ARG A 40 6.36 -15.67 7.55
N PRO A 41 7.39 -16.54 7.65
CA PRO A 41 7.85 -17.32 6.51
C PRO A 41 6.71 -18.06 5.81
N GLY A 42 6.55 -17.81 4.50
CA GLY A 42 5.50 -18.40 3.68
C GLY A 42 4.23 -17.54 3.51
N ASP A 43 4.10 -16.44 4.28
CA ASP A 43 3.03 -15.45 4.06
C ASP A 43 3.26 -14.68 2.75
N GLU A 44 2.19 -14.31 2.07
CA GLU A 44 2.19 -13.47 0.87
C GLU A 44 1.78 -12.03 1.20
N VAL A 45 2.44 -11.05 0.58
CA VAL A 45 2.12 -9.62 0.71
C VAL A 45 1.89 -9.02 -0.66
N ILE A 46 0.69 -8.49 -0.89
CA ILE A 46 0.33 -7.88 -2.17
C ILE A 46 0.88 -6.45 -2.26
N LEU A 47 1.56 -6.14 -3.37
CA LEU A 47 2.16 -4.84 -3.68
C LEU A 47 1.64 -4.34 -5.04
N PHE A 48 1.22 -3.07 -5.09
CA PHE A 48 0.76 -2.44 -6.33
C PHE A 48 1.92 -1.86 -7.13
N GLU A 49 2.04 -2.19 -8.41
CA GLU A 49 3.11 -1.66 -9.28
C GLU A 49 2.65 -0.43 -10.08
N PRO A 50 3.51 0.58 -10.30
CA PRO A 50 4.87 0.70 -9.75
C PRO A 50 4.82 1.08 -8.25
N PHE A 51 5.74 0.56 -7.44
CA PHE A 51 5.75 0.78 -5.98
C PHE A 51 6.93 1.63 -5.53
N PHE A 52 6.84 2.17 -4.30
CA PHE A 52 8.01 2.63 -3.56
C PHE A 52 8.95 1.44 -3.29
N ASP A 53 10.21 1.59 -3.70
CA ASP A 53 11.23 0.53 -3.82
C ASP A 53 11.47 -0.25 -2.52
N LEU A 54 11.27 0.40 -1.37
CA LEU A 54 11.50 -0.18 -0.05
C LEU A 54 10.63 -1.40 0.27
N TYR A 55 9.42 -1.50 -0.29
CA TYR A 55 8.43 -2.52 0.13
C TYR A 55 8.92 -3.95 -0.10
N VAL A 56 9.46 -4.24 -1.29
CA VAL A 56 9.88 -5.59 -1.69
C VAL A 56 10.93 -6.15 -0.74
N ASN A 57 11.93 -5.33 -0.40
CA ASN A 57 13.03 -5.79 0.44
C ASN A 57 12.59 -5.99 1.89
N GLN A 58 11.69 -5.15 2.41
CA GLN A 58 11.17 -5.34 3.77
C GLN A 58 10.26 -6.56 3.91
N VAL A 59 9.44 -6.87 2.88
CA VAL A 59 8.64 -8.10 2.84
C VAL A 59 9.54 -9.33 2.86
N LYS A 60 10.55 -9.37 1.97
CA LYS A 60 11.50 -10.48 1.90
C LYS A 60 12.29 -10.65 3.20
N LEU A 61 12.70 -9.54 3.82
CA LEU A 61 13.43 -9.55 5.09
C LEU A 61 12.58 -10.12 6.25
N ALA A 62 11.25 -10.00 6.18
CA ALA A 62 10.33 -10.63 7.13
C ALA A 62 10.03 -12.12 6.80
N GLY A 63 10.63 -12.67 5.74
CA GLY A 63 10.38 -14.03 5.24
C GLY A 63 9.13 -14.17 4.36
N GLY A 64 8.46 -13.07 4.02
CA GLY A 64 7.28 -13.07 3.17
C GLY A 64 7.62 -13.11 1.68
N THR A 65 6.61 -13.45 0.88
CA THR A 65 6.68 -13.44 -0.59
C THR A 65 5.88 -12.26 -1.14
N PRO A 66 6.51 -11.30 -1.85
CA PRO A 66 5.79 -10.27 -2.57
C PRO A 66 4.94 -10.86 -3.70
N VAL A 67 3.67 -10.46 -3.78
CA VAL A 67 2.75 -10.74 -4.89
C VAL A 67 2.45 -9.42 -5.57
N PHE A 68 2.74 -9.32 -6.86
CA PHE A 68 2.65 -8.05 -7.58
C PHE A 68 1.32 -7.90 -8.31
N VAL A 69 0.71 -6.73 -8.18
CA VAL A 69 -0.54 -6.37 -8.88
C VAL A 69 -0.29 -5.05 -9.61
N PRO A 70 -0.08 -5.06 -10.94
CA PRO A 70 0.15 -3.84 -11.70
C PRO A 70 -1.08 -2.93 -11.71
N LEU A 71 -0.86 -1.64 -11.44
CA LEU A 71 -1.80 -0.60 -11.81
C LEU A 71 -1.88 -0.50 -13.34
N THR A 72 -3.06 -0.19 -13.87
CA THR A 72 -3.25 0.02 -15.29
C THR A 72 -3.29 1.51 -15.59
N TYR A 73 -2.48 1.96 -16.54
CA TYR A 73 -2.59 3.32 -17.06
C TYR A 73 -3.64 3.35 -18.17
N VAL A 74 -4.68 4.16 -17.98
CA VAL A 74 -5.76 4.38 -18.94
C VAL A 74 -5.56 5.76 -19.54
N GLN A 75 -5.25 5.80 -20.83
CA GLN A 75 -5.10 7.05 -21.57
C GLN A 75 -6.48 7.67 -21.84
N ASP A 76 -6.59 8.97 -21.64
CA ASP A 76 -7.78 9.74 -22.06
C ASP A 76 -7.64 10.06 -23.55
N GLU A 77 -8.38 9.34 -24.38
CA GLU A 77 -8.37 9.42 -25.85
C GLU A 77 -9.78 9.33 -26.43
N ASN A 78 -9.99 9.91 -27.62
CA ASN A 78 -11.25 9.80 -28.35
C ASN A 78 -11.36 8.46 -29.12
N GLU A 79 -12.50 8.21 -29.77
CA GLU A 79 -12.75 6.99 -30.56
C GLU A 79 -11.77 6.78 -31.75
N ASN A 80 -11.06 7.84 -32.16
CA ASN A 80 -10.06 7.80 -33.22
C ASN A 80 -8.63 7.60 -32.66
N GLY A 81 -8.46 7.52 -31.34
CA GLY A 81 -7.16 7.40 -30.66
C GLY A 81 -6.42 8.73 -30.47
N ASP A 82 -7.07 9.88 -30.67
CA ASP A 82 -6.46 11.17 -30.38
C ASP A 82 -6.48 11.43 -28.87
N VAL A 83 -5.30 11.71 -28.30
CA VAL A 83 -5.14 12.05 -26.88
C VAL A 83 -5.86 13.36 -26.55
N LEU A 84 -6.81 13.30 -25.61
CA LEU A 84 -7.57 14.46 -25.14
C LEU A 84 -6.88 15.15 -23.95
N SER A 85 -6.34 14.37 -23.01
CA SER A 85 -5.65 14.88 -21.83
C SER A 85 -4.64 13.87 -21.25
N GLY A 86 -4.18 14.08 -20.01
CA GLY A 86 -3.37 13.09 -19.30
C GLY A 86 -4.23 11.88 -18.90
N GLY A 87 -3.64 10.68 -18.92
CA GLY A 87 -4.33 9.48 -18.47
C GLY A 87 -4.33 9.32 -16.95
N GLU A 88 -5.06 8.31 -16.47
CA GLU A 88 -5.13 7.95 -15.06
C GLU A 88 -4.57 6.55 -14.81
N TRP A 89 -3.94 6.38 -13.65
CA TRP A 89 -3.63 5.05 -13.13
C TRP A 89 -4.85 4.51 -12.39
N ILE A 90 -5.24 3.27 -12.65
CA ILE A 90 -6.37 2.62 -12.00
C ILE A 90 -5.98 1.28 -11.37
N LEU A 91 -6.74 0.91 -10.33
CA LEU A 91 -6.74 -0.42 -9.75
C LEU A 91 -7.87 -1.21 -10.40
N GLU A 92 -7.56 -2.37 -10.96
CA GLU A 92 -8.59 -3.29 -11.47
C GLU A 92 -8.95 -4.30 -10.39
N GLU A 93 -10.21 -4.33 -10.00
CA GLU A 93 -10.72 -5.18 -8.92
C GLU A 93 -10.41 -6.67 -9.17
N GLU A 94 -10.58 -7.14 -10.41
CA GLU A 94 -10.33 -8.53 -10.79
C GLU A 94 -8.85 -8.94 -10.59
N LYS A 95 -7.90 -8.03 -10.86
CA LYS A 95 -6.47 -8.28 -10.62
C LYS A 95 -6.18 -8.40 -9.12
N ILE A 96 -6.85 -7.61 -8.28
CA ILE A 96 -6.71 -7.70 -6.82
C ILE A 96 -7.29 -9.03 -6.32
N GLN A 97 -8.53 -9.35 -6.72
CA GLN A 97 -9.21 -10.58 -6.31
C GLN A 97 -8.40 -11.83 -6.69
N SER A 98 -7.83 -11.85 -7.90
CA SER A 98 -7.01 -12.96 -8.40
C SER A 98 -5.67 -13.12 -7.67
N ALA A 99 -5.15 -12.05 -7.07
CA ALA A 99 -3.90 -12.08 -6.32
C ALA A 99 -4.09 -12.51 -4.86
N VAL A 100 -5.31 -12.47 -4.32
CA VAL A 100 -5.61 -12.92 -2.95
C VAL A 100 -5.68 -14.44 -2.90
N SER A 101 -4.91 -15.03 -1.99
CA SER A 101 -4.83 -16.46 -1.73
C SER A 101 -5.03 -16.76 -0.24
N SER A 102 -5.07 -18.03 0.13
CA SER A 102 -5.07 -18.46 1.54
C SER A 102 -3.78 -18.10 2.29
N LYS A 103 -2.72 -17.71 1.58
CA LYS A 103 -1.44 -17.26 2.15
C LYS A 103 -1.33 -15.74 2.25
N THR A 104 -2.26 -14.99 1.66
CA THR A 104 -2.22 -13.52 1.70
C THR A 104 -2.39 -13.03 3.13
N ARG A 105 -1.34 -12.41 3.67
CA ARG A 105 -1.31 -11.86 5.03
C ARG A 105 -1.61 -10.36 5.04
N ALA A 106 -1.16 -9.63 4.03
CA ALA A 106 -1.28 -8.17 3.98
C ALA A 106 -1.32 -7.65 2.53
N ILE A 107 -1.86 -6.44 2.38
CA ILE A 107 -1.79 -5.63 1.17
C ILE A 107 -1.19 -4.27 1.57
N ILE A 108 -0.18 -3.79 0.83
CA ILE A 108 0.39 -2.46 1.07
C ILE A 108 -0.28 -1.45 0.14
N LEU A 109 -1.05 -0.54 0.73
CA LEU A 109 -1.68 0.58 0.03
C LEU A 109 -0.92 1.87 0.30
N ASN A 110 -0.60 2.62 -0.76
CA ASN A 110 0.00 3.94 -0.67
C ASN A 110 -0.84 4.95 -1.47
N SER A 111 -1.49 5.87 -0.76
CA SER A 111 -2.25 6.98 -1.33
C SER A 111 -2.04 8.24 -0.47
N PRO A 112 -1.63 9.39 -1.05
CA PRO A 112 -1.21 9.57 -2.44
C PRO A 112 -0.02 8.68 -2.84
N HIS A 113 -0.06 8.15 -4.05
CA HIS A 113 0.77 7.05 -4.52
C HIS A 113 2.11 7.53 -5.07
N ASN A 114 3.20 6.98 -4.55
CA ASN A 114 4.55 7.15 -5.08
C ASN A 114 4.91 5.90 -5.91
N PRO A 115 5.24 6.01 -7.21
CA PRO A 115 5.68 7.23 -7.92
C PRO A 115 4.64 7.92 -8.81
N THR A 116 3.44 7.35 -8.97
CA THR A 116 2.53 7.81 -10.04
C THR A 116 1.79 9.11 -9.73
N GLY A 117 1.73 9.52 -8.47
CA GLY A 117 0.97 10.68 -8.01
C GLY A 117 -0.54 10.43 -7.87
N LYS A 118 -1.01 9.19 -8.06
CA LYS A 118 -2.43 8.81 -7.90
C LYS A 118 -2.97 9.08 -6.50
#